data_AF-A0A484ZCR6-F1
#
_entry.id   AF-A0A484ZCR6-F1
#
_cell.length_a   1.000
_cell.length_b   1.000
_cell.length_c   1.000
_cell.angle_alpha   90.00
_cell.angle_beta   90.00
_cell.angle_gamma   90.00
#
_symmetry.space_group_name_H-M   'P 1'
#
loop_
_entity.id
_entity.type
_entity.pdbx_description
1 polymer ?
#
loop_
_entity_poly.entity_id
_entity_poly.type
_entity_poly.pdbx_seq_one_letter_code
_entity_poly.pdbx_strand_id
1 'polypeptide(L)'
;MKNKLNLILIVFITLFFYFIAFMVASGRLSLNVMLLYVTLSIVTFFLYMKDKSAAKSHDWRIKERTLFLFGLLGGWPGALFAQRVFHHKTQKTQFQLIYWLTVVINCGGLAALIYI
;
A
#
# COMPACT_ATOMS: atom_id res chain seq x y z
N MET A 1 -11.21 12.83 16.01
CA MET A 1 -11.10 12.59 14.54
C MET A 1 -10.03 11.58 14.14
N LYS A 2 -8.77 11.69 14.62
CA LYS A 2 -7.64 10.81 14.20
C LYS A 2 -7.90 9.30 14.37
N ASN A 3 -8.51 8.87 15.48
CA ASN A 3 -8.79 7.45 15.72
C ASN A 3 -9.85 6.86 14.78
N LYS A 4 -10.89 7.63 14.43
CA LYS A 4 -11.90 7.19 13.45
C LYS A 4 -11.27 6.97 12.08
N LEU A 5 -10.38 7.87 11.66
CA LEU A 5 -9.68 7.75 10.37
C LEU A 5 -8.73 6.55 10.34
N ASN A 6 -8.02 6.26 11.43
CA ASN A 6 -7.15 5.08 11.52
C ASN A 6 -7.97 3.79 11.46
N LEU A 7 -9.12 3.74 12.13
CA LEU A 7 -10.03 2.60 12.08
C LEU A 7 -10.55 2.35 10.66
N ILE A 8 -11.00 3.39 9.96
CA ILE A 8 -11.48 3.29 8.57
C ILE A 8 -10.41 2.67 7.66
N LEU A 9 -9.14 3.06 7.82
CA LEU A 9 -8.07 2.54 6.97
C LEU A 9 -7.69 1.10 7.30
N ILE A 10 -7.68 0.73 8.57
CA ILE A 10 -7.46 -0.67 8.97
C ILE A 10 -8.59 -1.53 8.40
N VAL A 11 -9.84 -1.11 8.57
CA VAL A 11 -11.00 -1.78 7.98
C VAL A 11 -10.85 -1.92 6.47
N PHE A 12 -10.47 -0.85 5.78
CA PHE A 12 -10.25 -0.86 4.33
C PHE A 12 -9.16 -1.87 3.90
N ILE A 13 -8.01 -1.88 4.58
CA ILE A 13 -6.92 -2.85 4.31
C ILE A 13 -7.41 -4.28 4.57
N THR A 14 -8.11 -4.52 5.68
CA THR A 14 -8.62 -5.86 6.00
C THR A 14 -9.65 -6.36 5.00
N LEU A 15 -10.57 -5.49 4.57
CA LEU A 15 -11.56 -5.82 3.55
C LEU A 15 -10.90 -6.13 2.21
N PHE A 16 -9.86 -5.39 1.85
CA PHE A 16 -9.10 -5.66 0.63
C PHE A 16 -8.44 -7.05 0.65
N PHE A 17 -7.77 -7.43 1.74
CA PHE A 17 -7.18 -8.77 1.85
C PHE A 17 -8.23 -9.88 1.90
N TYR A 18 -9.36 -9.65 2.54
CA TYR A 18 -10.48 -10.60 2.53
C TYR A 18 -11.06 -10.80 1.13
N PHE A 19 -11.19 -9.70 0.36
CA PHE A 19 -11.63 -9.75 -1.03
C PHE A 19 -10.66 -10.55 -1.91
N ILE A 20 -9.35 -10.33 -1.77
CA ILE A 20 -8.32 -11.13 -2.48
C ILE A 20 -8.44 -12.61 -2.10
N ALA A 21 -8.54 -12.93 -0.81
CA ALA A 21 -8.66 -14.30 -0.34
C ALA A 21 -9.93 -14.98 -0.89
N PHE A 22 -11.06 -14.27 -0.93
CA PHE A 22 -12.30 -14.75 -1.54
C PHE A 22 -12.15 -15.00 -3.05
N MET A 23 -11.46 -14.11 -3.77
CA MET A 23 -11.18 -14.28 -5.20
C MET A 23 -10.24 -15.46 -5.49
N VAL A 24 -9.28 -15.73 -4.61
CA VAL A 24 -8.44 -16.93 -4.67
C VAL A 24 -9.28 -18.18 -4.39
N ALA A 25 -10.12 -18.16 -3.36
CA ALA A 25 -10.98 -19.30 -2.98
C ALA A 25 -12.02 -19.64 -4.05
N SER A 26 -12.51 -18.65 -4.79
CA SER A 26 -13.42 -18.84 -5.94
C SER A 26 -12.72 -19.27 -7.23
N GLY A 27 -11.38 -19.46 -7.21
CA GLY A 27 -10.59 -19.89 -8.36
C GLY A 27 -10.38 -18.80 -9.42
N ARG A 28 -10.78 -17.55 -9.15
CA ARG A 28 -10.62 -16.41 -10.08
C ARG A 28 -9.22 -15.81 -10.05
N LEU A 29 -8.48 -15.99 -8.94
CA LEU A 29 -7.11 -15.51 -8.79
C LEU A 29 -6.17 -16.63 -8.35
N SER A 30 -4.94 -16.61 -8.86
CA SER A 30 -3.88 -17.48 -8.38
C SER A 30 -3.40 -17.06 -6.99
N LEU A 31 -3.04 -18.03 -6.16
CA LEU A 31 -2.42 -17.81 -4.84
C LEU A 31 -1.14 -16.96 -4.94
N ASN A 32 -0.44 -17.01 -6.08
CA ASN A 32 0.74 -16.17 -6.35
C ASN A 32 0.43 -14.67 -6.25
N VAL A 33 -0.77 -14.25 -6.68
CA VAL A 33 -1.19 -12.84 -6.59
C VAL A 33 -1.32 -12.42 -5.14
N MET A 34 -1.93 -13.25 -4.30
CA MET A 34 -2.05 -12.97 -2.87
C MET A 34 -0.68 -12.88 -2.19
N LEU A 35 0.23 -13.82 -2.49
CA LEU A 35 1.59 -13.79 -1.96
C LEU A 35 2.37 -12.54 -2.41
N LEU A 36 2.18 -12.11 -3.65
CA LEU A 36 2.77 -10.88 -4.18
C LEU A 36 2.30 -9.66 -3.37
N TYR A 37 1.00 -9.50 -3.14
CA TYR A 37 0.44 -8.39 -2.36
C TYR A 37 0.96 -8.38 -0.91
N VAL A 38 1.03 -9.53 -0.26
CA VAL A 38 1.56 -9.65 1.10
C VAL A 38 3.04 -9.27 1.14
N THR A 39 3.85 -9.84 0.25
CA THR A 39 5.30 -9.60 0.20
C THR A 39 5.60 -8.15 -0.11
N LEU A 40 4.95 -7.58 -1.14
CA LEU A 40 5.12 -6.16 -1.49
C LEU A 40 4.65 -5.24 -0.38
N SER A 41 3.58 -5.58 0.34
CA SER A 41 3.13 -4.78 1.49
C SER A 41 4.18 -4.74 2.59
N ILE A 42 4.77 -5.89 2.93
CA ILE A 42 5.85 -5.98 3.94
C ILE A 42 7.08 -5.18 3.49
N VAL A 43 7.55 -5.39 2.26
CA VAL A 43 8.71 -4.66 1.71
C VAL A 43 8.45 -3.15 1.73
N THR A 44 7.28 -2.73 1.26
CA THR A 44 6.92 -1.31 1.21
C THR A 44 6.86 -0.69 2.61
N PHE A 45 6.34 -1.43 3.59
CA PHE A 45 6.34 -0.97 4.98
C PHE A 45 7.77 -0.68 5.49
N PHE A 46 8.72 -1.57 5.23
CA PHE A 46 10.12 -1.37 5.61
C PHE A 46 10.79 -0.23 4.84
N LEU A 47 10.44 -0.03 3.56
CA LEU A 47 10.92 1.14 2.80
C LEU A 47 10.47 2.45 3.45
N TYR A 48 9.19 2.55 3.86
CA TYR A 48 8.70 3.74 4.56
C TYR A 48 9.36 3.92 5.94
N MET A 49 9.61 2.83 6.66
CA MET A 49 10.33 2.86 7.93
C MET A 49 11.76 3.40 7.75
N LYS A 50 12.48 2.90 6.72
CA LYS A 50 13.83 3.36 6.38
C LYS A 50 13.83 4.83 5.96
N ASP A 51 12.86 5.27 5.15
CA ASP A 51 12.72 6.68 4.76
C ASP A 51 12.54 7.60 5.99
N LYS A 52 11.76 7.16 6.99
CA LYS A 52 11.61 7.90 8.25
C LYS A 52 12.89 7.91 9.07
N SER A 53 13.61 6.79 9.15
CA SER A 53 14.89 6.72 9.87
C SER A 53 15.92 7.68 9.24
N ALA A 54 16.05 7.64 7.91
CA ALA A 54 16.95 8.53 7.17
C ALA A 54 16.57 10.01 7.34
N ALA A 55 15.27 10.32 7.45
CA ALA A 55 14.82 11.68 7.73
C ALA A 55 15.26 12.21 9.10
N LYS A 56 15.48 11.33 10.10
CA LYS A 56 15.98 11.70 11.43
C LYS A 56 17.51 11.76 11.49
N SER A 57 18.19 10.83 10.82
CA SER A 57 19.64 10.68 10.87
C SER A 57 20.41 11.56 9.86
N HIS A 58 19.73 12.42 9.08
CA HIS A 58 20.32 13.18 7.95
C HIS A 58 20.97 12.29 6.87
N ASP A 59 20.58 11.01 6.81
CA ASP A 59 21.02 10.07 5.79
C ASP A 59 20.26 10.25 4.47
N TRP A 60 20.75 9.56 3.43
CA TRP A 60 20.12 9.54 2.11
C TRP A 60 18.67 9.02 2.17
N ARG A 61 17.71 9.90 1.83
CA ARG A 61 16.27 9.59 1.80
C ARG A 61 15.89 8.74 0.59
N ILE A 62 14.83 7.94 0.71
CA ILE A 62 14.33 7.14 -0.40
C ILE A 62 13.57 8.05 -1.37
N LYS A 63 13.87 7.91 -2.67
CA LYS A 63 13.18 8.69 -3.72
C LYS A 63 11.68 8.40 -3.68
N GLU A 64 10.85 9.45 -3.73
CA GLU A 64 9.38 9.31 -3.70
C GLU A 64 8.86 8.40 -4.83
N ARG A 65 9.52 8.43 -6.00
CA ARG A 65 9.21 7.54 -7.13
C ARG A 65 9.26 6.06 -6.75
N THR A 66 10.24 5.65 -5.95
CA THR A 66 10.35 4.25 -5.50
C THR A 66 9.14 3.87 -4.65
N LEU A 67 8.72 4.74 -3.72
CA LEU A 67 7.55 4.48 -2.88
C LEU A 67 6.27 4.35 -3.70
N PHE A 68 6.09 5.18 -4.73
CA PHE A 68 4.94 5.09 -5.64
C PHE A 68 4.99 3.84 -6.51
N LEU A 69 6.15 3.44 -7.03
CA LEU A 69 6.29 2.21 -7.81
C LEU A 69 5.91 0.97 -6.99
N PHE A 70 6.39 0.88 -5.75
CA PHE A 70 6.02 -0.23 -4.86
C PHE A 70 4.53 -0.20 -4.52
N GLY A 71 3.93 0.97 -4.32
CA GLY A 71 2.48 1.14 -4.18
C GLY A 71 1.72 0.59 -5.40
N LEU A 72 2.14 0.98 -6.59
CA LEU A 72 1.53 0.60 -7.87
C LEU A 72 1.60 -0.91 -8.13
N LEU A 73 2.67 -1.58 -7.72
CA LEU A 73 2.85 -3.03 -7.89
C LEU A 73 2.00 -3.87 -6.92
N GLY A 74 1.42 -3.26 -5.88
CA GLY A 74 0.59 -3.96 -4.88
C GLY A 74 1.05 -3.77 -3.44
N GLY A 75 2.10 -3.00 -3.20
CA GLY A 75 2.57 -2.67 -1.85
C GLY A 75 1.80 -1.54 -1.16
N TRP A 76 0.75 -1.01 -1.80
CA TRP A 76 -0.03 0.10 -1.27
C TRP A 76 -0.65 -0.17 0.12
N PRO A 77 -1.13 -1.38 0.49
CA PRO A 77 -1.68 -1.60 1.83
C PRO A 77 -0.60 -1.40 2.91
N GLY A 78 0.61 -1.91 2.65
CA GLY A 78 1.78 -1.71 3.51
C GLY A 78 2.22 -0.25 3.58
N ALA A 79 2.18 0.48 2.46
CA ALA A 79 2.43 1.92 2.43
C ALA A 79 1.41 2.70 3.27
N LEU A 80 0.11 2.40 3.14
CA LEU A 80 -0.95 3.06 3.89
C LEU A 80 -0.78 2.86 5.39
N PHE A 81 -0.46 1.63 5.79
CA PHE A 81 -0.19 1.27 7.17
C PHE A 81 1.05 2.00 7.70
N ALA A 82 2.15 2.00 6.93
CA ALA A 82 3.38 2.68 7.30
C ALA A 82 3.22 4.20 7.44
N GLN A 83 2.54 4.86 6.49
CA GLN A 83 2.25 6.29 6.55
C GLN A 83 1.54 6.67 7.87
N ARG A 84 0.65 5.80 8.36
CA ARG A 84 -0.09 6.00 9.60
C ARG A 84 0.73 5.72 10.85
N VAL A 85 1.40 4.57 10.92
CA VAL A 85 2.28 4.22 12.05
C VAL A 85 3.36 5.30 12.24
N PHE A 86 3.96 5.72 11.13
CA PHE A 86 5.05 6.66 11.16
C PHE A 86 4.63 8.12 11.15
N HIS A 87 3.34 8.42 10.95
CA HIS A 87 2.82 9.78 10.75
C HIS A 87 3.64 10.57 9.71
N HIS A 88 4.18 9.86 8.72
CA HIS A 88 5.15 10.37 7.76
C HIS A 88 4.48 10.57 6.41
N LYS A 89 4.65 11.75 5.81
CA LYS A 89 4.09 12.13 4.49
C LYS A 89 2.55 12.05 4.40
N THR A 90 1.83 12.13 5.52
CA THR A 90 0.35 12.16 5.58
C THR A 90 -0.26 13.54 5.29
N GLN A 91 0.49 14.62 5.49
CA GLN A 91 0.00 16.00 5.28
C GLN A 91 0.42 16.63 3.95
N LYS A 92 1.30 15.96 3.19
CA LYS A 92 1.76 16.48 1.89
C LYS A 92 0.74 16.09 0.81
N THR A 93 -0.14 17.01 0.44
CA THR A 93 -1.26 16.77 -0.50
C THR A 93 -0.81 16.16 -1.82
N GLN A 94 0.26 16.66 -2.41
CA GLN A 94 0.82 16.12 -3.66
C GLN A 94 1.24 14.65 -3.52
N PHE A 95 1.81 14.28 -2.38
CA PHE A 95 2.22 12.91 -2.11
C PHE A 95 1.01 11.98 -1.97
N GLN A 96 -0.01 12.43 -1.24
CA GLN A 96 -1.25 11.67 -1.05
C GLN A 96 -2.02 11.51 -2.36
N LEU A 97 -2.04 12.52 -3.23
CA LEU A 97 -2.71 12.47 -4.53
C LEU A 97 -2.07 11.42 -5.44
N ILE A 98 -0.74 11.44 -5.58
CA ILE A 98 -0.02 10.44 -6.39
C ILE A 98 -0.18 9.04 -5.77
N TYR A 99 -0.11 8.94 -4.44
CA TYR A 99 -0.34 7.68 -3.74
C TYR A 99 -1.73 7.09 -4.06
N TRP A 100 -2.82 7.86 -3.94
CA TRP A 100 -4.16 7.37 -4.26
C TRP A 100 -4.31 7.01 -5.74
N LEU A 101 -3.64 7.73 -6.63
CA LEU A 101 -3.57 7.36 -8.04
C LEU A 101 -2.92 5.98 -8.24
N THR A 102 -1.85 5.65 -7.51
CA THR A 102 -1.26 4.30 -7.57
C THR A 102 -2.21 3.21 -7.06
N VAL A 103 -3.01 3.50 -6.02
CA VAL A 103 -4.03 2.57 -5.51
C VAL A 103 -5.10 2.32 -6.57
N VAL A 104 -5.63 3.38 -7.19
CA VAL A 104 -6.68 3.27 -8.21
C VAL A 104 -6.18 2.48 -9.42
N ILE A 105 -4.96 2.76 -9.91
CA ILE A 105 -4.40 2.03 -11.05
C ILE A 105 -4.17 0.55 -10.68
N ASN A 106 -3.64 0.26 -9.49
CA ASN A 106 -3.41 -1.11 -9.05
C ASN A 106 -4.74 -1.90 -8.94
N CYS A 107 -5.78 -1.32 -8.33
CA CYS A 107 -7.09 -1.93 -8.24
C CYS A 107 -7.75 -2.10 -9.62
N GLY A 108 -7.59 -1.15 -10.54
CA GLY A 108 -8.08 -1.26 -11.91
C GLY A 108 -7.39 -2.39 -12.69
N GLY A 109 -6.07 -2.52 -12.54
CA GLY A 109 -5.31 -3.62 -13.13
C GLY A 109 -5.70 -4.98 -12.56
N LEU A 110 -5.91 -5.07 -11.25
CA LEU A 110 -6.42 -6.28 -10.59
C LEU A 110 -7.82 -6.65 -11.10
N ALA A 111 -8.73 -5.68 -11.22
CA ALA A 111 -10.07 -5.92 -11.75
C ALA A 111 -9.98 -6.45 -13.19
N ALA A 112 -9.19 -5.83 -14.05
CA ALA A 112 -8.97 -6.30 -15.42
C ALA A 112 -8.46 -7.75 -15.45
N LEU A 113 -7.52 -8.12 -14.56
CA LEU A 113 -7.01 -9.49 -14.44
C LEU A 113 -8.08 -10.52 -14.05
N ILE A 114 -9.10 -10.12 -13.28
CA ILE A 114 -10.21 -10.99 -12.86
C ILE A 114 -11.21 -11.23 -14.01
N TYR A 115 -11.34 -10.27 -14.94
CA TYR A 115 -12.27 -10.34 -16.06
C TYR A 115 -11.69 -11.03 -17.32
N ILE A 116 -10.38 -11.26 -17.35
CA ILE A 116 -9.67 -11.99 -18.42
C ILE A 116 -9.61 -13.48 -18.04
#